data_AF-A0A1F9YRF4-F1
#
_entry.id   AF-A0A1F9YRF4-F1
#
_cell.length_a   1.000
_cell.length_b   1.000
_cell.length_c   1.000
_cell.angle_alpha   90.00
_cell.angle_beta   90.00
_cell.angle_gamma   90.00
#
_symmetry.space_group_name_H-M   'P 1'
#
loop_
_entity.id
_entity.type
_entity.pdbx_description
1 polymer ?
#
loop_
_entity_poly.entity_id
_entity_poly.type
_entity_poly.pdbx_seq_one_letter_code
_entity_poly.pdbx_strand_id
1 'polypeptide(L)' 'MSSNALRALAMAVLALLFVAIVLSVPWPEGDMDSTTSEDVAKTLFGTTGAEGYGLVLLLIGLLLLVALLGGIFLAKEESE' A
#
# COMPACT_ATOMS: atom_id res chain seq x y z
N MET A 1 40.58 -7.22 3.20
CA MET A 1 39.28 -6.56 3.48
C MET A 1 38.35 -7.62 4.05
N SER A 2 37.77 -7.41 5.25
CA SER A 2 36.84 -8.38 5.82
C SER A 2 35.58 -8.47 4.95
N SER A 3 34.99 -9.66 4.80
CA SER A 3 33.75 -9.89 4.04
C SER A 3 32.64 -8.88 4.43
N ASN A 4 32.59 -8.49 5.71
CA ASN A 4 31.62 -7.54 6.23
C ASN A 4 31.87 -6.11 5.73
N ALA A 5 33.13 -5.69 5.57
CA ALA A 5 33.46 -4.38 5.01
C ALA A 5 33.08 -4.28 3.53
N LEU A 6 33.26 -5.35 2.76
CA LEU A 6 32.84 -5.40 1.36
C LEU A 6 31.30 -5.35 1.21
N ARG A 7 30.57 -6.05 2.09
CA ARG A 7 29.10 -5.99 2.14
C ARG A 7 28.60 -4.59 2.51
N ALA A 8 29.22 -3.95 3.50
CA ALA A 8 28.87 -2.59 3.90
C ALA A 8 29.09 -1.59 2.76
N LEU A 9 30.22 -1.70 2.05
CA LEU A 9 30.50 -0.88 0.86
C LEU A 9 29.46 -1.10 -0.24
N ALA A 10 29.12 -2.35 -0.55
CA ALA A 10 28.12 -2.67 -1.57
C ALA A 10 26.73 -2.10 -1.22
N MET A 11 26.32 -2.18 0.05
CA MET A 11 25.07 -1.58 0.50
C MET A 11 25.09 -0.05 0.41
N ALA A 12 26.21 0.59 0.77
CA ALA A 12 26.36 2.04 0.65
C ALA A 12 26.26 2.51 -0.81
N VAL A 13 26.90 1.78 -1.73
CA VAL A 13 26.82 2.07 -3.18
C VAL A 13 25.39 1.89 -3.68
N LEU A 14 24.69 0.82 -3.28
CA LEU A 14 23.30 0.60 -3.67
C LEU A 14 22.37 1.72 -3.16
N ALA A 15 22.55 2.15 -1.92
CA ALA A 15 21.77 3.25 -1.34
C ALA A 15 22.01 4.56 -2.08
N LEU A 16 23.26 4.86 -2.44
CA LEU A 16 23.60 6.04 -3.24
C LEU A 16 22.99 5.98 -4.64
N LEU A 17 23.00 4.81 -5.28
CA LEU A 17 22.35 4.61 -6.58
C LEU A 17 20.84 4.81 -6.48
N PHE A 18 20.19 4.30 -5.42
CA PHE A 18 18.77 4.51 -5.18
C PHE A 18 18.44 6.00 -5.06
N VAL A 19 19.19 6.75 -4.25
CA VAL A 19 19.01 8.20 -4.09
C VAL A 19 19.22 8.92 -5.43
N ALA A 20 20.27 8.57 -6.17
CA ALA A 20 20.55 9.17 -7.47
C ALA A 20 19.41 8.94 -8.47
N ILE A 21 18.84 7.73 -8.51
CA ILE A 21 17.71 7.41 -9.39
C ILE A 21 16.48 8.21 -8.97
N VAL A 22 16.13 8.22 -7.68
CA VAL A 22 14.98 8.97 -7.17
C VAL A 22 15.09 10.46 -7.52
N LEU A 23 16.27 11.05 -7.36
CA LEU A 23 16.50 12.46 -7.68
C LEU A 23 16.57 12.75 -9.19
N SER A 24 16.82 11.74 -10.02
CA SER A 24 16.86 11.89 -11.49
C SER A 24 15.48 11.95 -12.14
N VAL A 25 14.44 11.52 -11.43
CA VAL A 25 13.07 11.55 -11.93
C VAL A 25 12.51 12.97 -11.75
N PRO A 26 11.93 13.59 -12.80
CA PRO A 26 11.23 14.86 -12.67
C PRO A 26 9.93 14.60 -11.91
N TRP A 27 9.99 14.76 -10.59
CA TRP A 27 8.80 14.74 -9.75
C TRP A 27 7.90 15.91 -10.15
N PRO A 28 6.58 15.73 -10.20
CA PRO A 28 5.68 16.83 -10.45
C PRO A 28 5.93 17.93 -9.41
N GLU A 29 6.41 19.07 -9.89
CA GLU A 29 6.63 20.26 -9.07
C GLU A 29 5.27 20.94 -8.86
N GLY A 30 4.83 21.05 -7.61
CA GLY A 30 3.56 21.67 -7.23
C GLY A 30 3.22 21.39 -5.78
N ASP A 31 2.22 22.11 -5.26
CA ASP A 31 1.64 21.77 -3.97
C ASP A 31 1.07 20.35 -4.07
N MET A 32 1.34 19.51 -3.05
CA MET A 32 0.60 18.27 -2.90
C MET A 32 -0.87 18.64 -2.84
N ASP A 33 -1.64 18.22 -3.86
CA ASP A 33 -3.07 18.51 -3.91
C ASP A 33 -3.68 18.07 -2.58
N SER A 34 -4.40 18.98 -1.93
CA SER A 34 -5.02 18.73 -0.64
C SER A 34 -6.21 17.81 -0.86
N THR A 35 -5.94 16.53 -1.09
CA THR A 35 -6.96 15.52 -1.29
C THR A 35 -7.78 15.42 -0.01
N THR A 36 -9.02 15.90 -0.08
CA THR A 36 -9.89 15.88 1.09
C THR A 36 -10.50 14.50 1.28
N SER A 37 -11.02 14.22 2.47
CA SER A 37 -11.77 12.98 2.73
C SER A 37 -12.98 12.84 1.79
N GLU A 38 -13.55 13.96 1.32
CA GLU A 38 -14.65 13.96 0.35
C GLU A 38 -14.19 13.48 -1.03
N ASP A 39 -13.01 13.90 -1.48
CA ASP A 39 -12.45 13.49 -2.78
C ASP A 39 -12.08 12.00 -2.79
N VAL A 40 -11.57 11.51 -1.66
CA VAL A 40 -11.35 10.07 -1.44
C VAL A 40 -12.68 9.32 -1.51
N ALA A 41 -13.72 9.79 -0.81
CA ALA A 41 -15.04 9.15 -0.81
C ALA A 41 -15.65 9.11 -2.21
N LYS A 42 -15.58 10.20 -2.98
CA LYS A 42 -16.04 10.26 -4.38
C LYS A 42 -15.28 9.28 -5.27
N THR A 43 -13.97 9.15 -5.07
CA THR A 43 -13.13 8.20 -5.83
C THR A 43 -13.50 6.75 -5.49
N LEU A 44 -13.76 6.47 -4.21
CA LEU A 44 -14.06 5.14 -3.71
C LEU A 44 -15.48 4.67 -4.07
N PHE A 45 -16.48 5.54 -3.93
CA PHE A 45 -17.89 5.17 -4.08
C PHE A 45 -18.54 5.67 -5.37
N GLY A 46 -17.83 6.51 -6.13
CA GLY A 46 -18.36 7.16 -7.33
C GLY A 46 -19.29 8.32 -7.00
N THR A 47 -19.56 9.15 -8.00
CA THR A 47 -20.64 10.14 -7.99
C THR A 47 -21.86 9.66 -8.80
N THR A 48 -21.67 8.63 -9.64
CA THR A 48 -22.71 7.93 -10.39
C THR A 48 -22.55 6.41 -10.22
N GLY A 49 -23.64 5.65 -10.41
CA GLY A 49 -23.69 4.22 -10.07
C GLY A 49 -22.75 3.27 -10.83
N ALA A 50 -21.99 3.76 -11.81
CA ALA A 50 -21.00 2.99 -12.58
C ALA A 50 -19.56 3.54 -12.46
N GLU A 51 -19.35 4.60 -11.68
CA GLU A 51 -18.06 5.25 -11.52
C GLU A 51 -17.42 4.92 -10.16
N GLY A 52 -16.10 5.05 -10.07
CA GLY A 52 -15.33 4.81 -8.85
C GLY A 52 -14.98 3.34 -8.59
N TYR A 53 -14.37 3.10 -7.43
CA TYR A 53 -13.87 1.78 -7.02
C TYR A 53 -14.88 0.96 -6.19
N GLY A 54 -16.18 1.25 -6.30
CA GLY A 54 -17.21 0.63 -5.47
C GLY A 54 -17.24 -0.90 -5.55
N LEU A 55 -17.01 -1.46 -6.74
CA LEU A 55 -16.93 -2.91 -6.93
C LEU A 55 -15.70 -3.51 -6.22
N VAL A 56 -14.55 -2.82 -6.26
CA VAL A 56 -13.33 -3.25 -5.57
C VAL A 56 -13.55 -3.22 -4.05
N LEU A 57 -14.18 -2.17 -3.53
CA LEU A 57 -14.53 -2.08 -2.11
C LEU A 57 -15.47 -3.19 -1.66
N LEU A 58 -16.46 -3.55 -2.49
CA LEU A 58 -17.35 -4.68 -2.19
C LEU A 58 -16.58 -5.99 -2.06
N LEU A 59 -15.64 -6.25 -2.97
CA LEU A 59 -14.80 -7.45 -2.91
C LEU A 59 -13.89 -7.48 -1.69
N ILE A 60 -13.32 -6.34 -1.30
CA ILE A 60 -12.54 -6.22 -0.06
C ILE A 60 -13.43 -6.50 1.16
N GLY A 61 -14.65 -5.94 1.20
CA GLY A 61 -15.61 -6.20 2.27
C GLY A 61 -15.97 -7.68 2.39
N LEU A 62 -16.19 -8.37 1.27
CA LEU A 62 -16.44 -9.81 1.25
C LEU A 62 -15.22 -10.61 1.71
N LEU A 63 -14.01 -10.21 1.31
CA LEU A 63 -12.78 -10.84 1.75
C LEU A 63 -12.58 -10.72 3.26
N LEU A 64 -12.85 -9.54 3.82
CA LEU A 64 -12.80 -9.31 5.27
C LEU A 64 -13.86 -10.13 6.02
N LEU A 65 -15.07 -10.25 5.46
CA LEU A 65 -16.11 -11.11 6.02
C LEU A 65 -15.66 -12.57 6.08
N VAL A 66 -15.10 -13.10 4.99
CA VAL A 66 -14.58 -14.47 4.94
C VAL A 66 -13.42 -14.66 5.93
N ALA A 67 -12.50 -13.70 6.00
CA ALA A 67 -11.39 -13.73 6.96
C ALA A 67 -11.88 -13.75 8.42
N LEU A 68 -12.91 -12.96 8.73
CA LEU A 68 -13.51 -12.92 10.06
C LEU A 68 -14.20 -14.25 10.42
N LEU A 69 -14.96 -14.83 9.48
CA LEU A 69 -15.56 -16.15 9.68
C LEU A 69 -14.48 -17.21 9.93
N GLY A 70 -13.44 -17.25 9.09
CA GLY A 70 -12.30 -18.16 9.26
C GLY A 70 -11.61 -17.99 10.61
N GLY A 71 -11.38 -16.75 11.04
CA GLY A 71 -10.79 -16.44 12.35
C GLY A 71 -11.66 -16.90 13.52
N ILE A 72 -12.98 -16.74 13.43
CA ILE A 72 -13.91 -17.23 14.47
C ILE A 72 -13.90 -18.75 14.55
N PHE A 73 -13.92 -19.45 13.41
CA PHE A 73 -13.87 -20.91 13.40
C PHE A 73 -12.56 -21.44 14.00
N LEU A 74 -11.43 -20.86 13.61
CA LEU A 74 -10.12 -21.22 14.14
C LEU A 74 -10.03 -20.98 15.66
N ALA A 75 -10.50 -19.82 16.13
CA ALA A 75 -10.51 -19.48 17.55
C ALA A 75 -11.45 -20.38 18.38
N LYS A 76 -12.51 -20.91 17.77
CA LYS A 76 -13.45 -21.82 18.44
C LYS A 76 -12.86 -23.22 18.62
N GLU A 77 -12.05 -23.70 17.67
CA GLU A 77 -11.39 -25.01 17.73
C GLU A 77 -10.35 -25.11 18.86
N GLU A 78 -9.70 -24.01 19.24
CA GLU A 78 -8.76 -23.99 20.39
C GLU A 78 -9.44 -24.08 21.77
N SER A 79 -10.77 -23.96 21.82
CA SER A 79 -11.54 -24.04 23.08
C SER A 79 -12.14 -25.42 23.38
N GLU A 80 -11.96 -26.39 22.47
CA GLU A 80 -12.18 -27.82 22.69
C GLU A 80 -10.84 -28.54 22.92
#